data_AF-A0A0C3JM98-F1
#
_entry.id   AF-A0A0C3JM98-F1
#
_cell.length_a   1.000
_cell.length_b   1.000
_cell.length_c   1.000
_cell.angle_alpha   90.00
_cell.angle_beta   90.00
_cell.angle_gamma   90.00
#
_symmetry.space_group_name_H-M   'P 1'
#
loop_
_entity.id
_entity.type
_entity.pdbx_description
1 polymer ?
#
loop_
_entity_poly.entity_id
_entity_poly.type
_entity_poly.pdbx_seq_one_letter_code
_entity_poly.pdbx_strand_id
1 'polypeptide(L)'
;MESIYLAGIIPVPQEPLYDQLNHVLHLLVNNLVQSWSPGLCLAHMAVNTFGCLVQCAVIPLVCNLLATCKTAGFSGLGTSGGKFCLFCLQDGTDIRNTNISSSQCHTWQEHLTIAMMWRDAESEGAHNKIYTQFGICCSELLQLPYWNPIQFTVVNCMHNFFAGDLQHHC
;
A
#
# COMPACT_ATOMS: atom_id res chain seq x y z
N MET A 1 -16.89 -19.64 7.75
CA MET A 1 -17.60 -18.49 8.33
C MET A 1 -16.74 -17.28 8.06
N GLU A 2 -17.20 -16.38 7.21
CA GLU A 2 -16.49 -15.14 6.86
C GLU A 2 -17.04 -14.01 7.76
N SER A 3 -16.15 -13.22 8.35
CA SER A 3 -16.54 -12.07 9.19
C SER A 3 -16.03 -10.80 8.52
N ILE A 4 -16.93 -9.85 8.27
CA ILE A 4 -16.61 -8.57 7.67
C ILE A 4 -16.57 -7.53 8.78
N TYR A 5 -15.44 -6.82 8.90
CA TYR A 5 -15.28 -5.71 9.83
C TYR A 5 -15.12 -4.41 9.03
N LEU A 6 -16.03 -3.46 9.25
CA LEU A 6 -15.94 -2.13 8.66
C LEU A 6 -15.12 -1.22 9.57
N ALA A 7 -13.86 -0.98 9.18
CA ALA A 7 -12.92 -0.18 9.97
C ALA A 7 -13.14 1.34 9.84
N GLY A 8 -13.69 1.80 8.71
CA GLY A 8 -13.92 3.22 8.46
C GLY A 8 -14.66 3.47 7.16
N ILE A 9 -15.35 4.61 7.10
CA ILE A 9 -15.98 5.15 5.91
C ILE A 9 -15.38 6.53 5.70
N ILE A 10 -14.84 6.79 4.50
CA ILE A 10 -14.40 8.13 4.11
C ILE A 10 -15.56 8.78 3.35
N PRO A 11 -16.27 9.76 3.95
CA PRO A 11 -17.40 10.40 3.28
C PRO A 11 -16.87 11.39 2.24
N VAL A 12 -17.00 11.08 0.94
CA VAL A 12 -16.62 12.04 -0.11
C VAL A 12 -17.51 11.89 -1.36
N PRO A 13 -17.86 13.00 -2.05
CA PRO A 13 -18.41 12.96 -3.41
C PRO A 13 -17.35 12.76 -4.53
N GLN A 14 -16.06 12.77 -4.20
CA GLN A 14 -14.91 12.67 -5.11
C GLN A 14 -13.80 11.79 -4.49
N GLU A 15 -12.85 11.32 -5.29
CA GLU A 15 -11.84 10.40 -4.80
C GLU A 15 -10.86 11.06 -3.80
N PRO A 16 -10.55 10.42 -2.65
CA PRO A 16 -9.72 11.04 -1.62
C PRO A 16 -8.30 11.34 -2.11
N LEU A 17 -7.78 12.47 -1.61
CA LEU A 17 -6.37 12.84 -1.75
C LEU A 17 -5.49 11.94 -0.89
N TYR A 18 -4.21 11.85 -1.26
CA TYR A 18 -3.22 11.02 -0.60
C TYR A 18 -3.13 11.28 0.92
N ASP A 19 -3.00 12.55 1.32
CA ASP A 19 -2.87 12.92 2.74
C ASP A 19 -4.11 12.57 3.56
N GLN A 20 -5.30 12.78 2.99
CA GLN A 20 -6.57 12.45 3.65
C GLN A 20 -6.70 10.95 3.90
N LEU A 21 -6.26 10.13 2.94
CA LEU A 21 -6.29 8.69 3.06
C LEU A 21 -5.31 8.22 4.14
N ASN A 22 -4.09 8.76 4.16
CA ASN A 22 -3.11 8.46 5.21
C ASN A 22 -3.62 8.87 6.60
N HIS A 23 -4.27 10.02 6.77
CA HIS A 23 -4.86 10.39 8.06
C HIS A 23 -5.89 9.38 8.59
N VAL A 24 -6.72 8.81 7.72
CA VAL A 24 -7.68 7.77 8.11
C VAL A 24 -6.97 6.46 8.41
N LEU A 25 -6.02 6.05 7.57
CA LEU A 25 -5.23 4.84 7.77
C LEU A 25 -4.40 4.89 9.05
N HIS A 26 -3.89 6.06 9.43
CA HIS A 26 -3.10 6.24 10.64
C HIS A 26 -3.79 5.69 11.89
N LEU A 27 -5.09 5.98 12.04
CA LEU A 27 -5.90 5.50 13.17
C LEU A 27 -6.00 3.96 13.17
N LEU A 28 -6.20 3.36 12.00
CA LEU A 28 -6.28 1.92 11.85
C LEU A 28 -4.93 1.26 12.12
N VAL A 29 -3.87 1.78 11.52
CA VAL A 29 -2.51 1.25 11.64
C VAL A 29 -2.03 1.30 13.09
N ASN A 30 -2.28 2.38 13.83
CA ASN A 30 -1.93 2.45 15.26
C ASN A 30 -2.57 1.32 16.07
N ASN A 31 -3.85 1.02 15.82
CA ASN A 31 -4.53 -0.11 16.47
C ASN A 31 -3.93 -1.47 16.04
N LEU A 32 -3.55 -1.60 14.77
CA LEU A 32 -2.93 -2.80 14.23
C LEU A 32 -1.52 -3.05 14.80
N VAL A 33 -0.72 -2.00 15.01
CA VAL A 33 0.60 -2.11 15.65
C VAL A 33 0.44 -2.63 17.08
N GLN A 34 -0.47 -2.04 17.87
CA GLN A 34 -0.73 -2.49 19.25
C GLN A 34 -1.25 -3.93 19.30
N SER A 35 -2.11 -4.31 18.35
CA SER A 35 -2.64 -5.66 18.26
C SER A 35 -1.65 -6.70 17.74
N TRP A 36 -0.52 -6.29 17.16
CA TRP A 36 0.57 -7.17 16.79
C TRP A 36 1.56 -7.38 17.94
N SER A 37 2.01 -6.28 18.56
CA SER A 37 2.97 -6.32 19.66
C SER A 37 2.66 -5.21 20.68
N PRO A 38 2.24 -5.55 21.92
CA PRO A 38 2.28 -6.87 22.54
C PRO A 38 1.13 -7.83 22.17
N GLY A 39 0.06 -7.35 21.51
CA GLY A 39 -1.16 -8.10 21.28
C GLY A 39 -2.34 -7.61 22.13
N LEU A 40 -3.54 -8.08 21.83
CA LEU A 40 -4.78 -7.73 22.53
C LEU A 40 -5.11 -8.77 23.60
N CYS A 41 -5.22 -8.34 24.85
CA CYS A 41 -5.72 -9.19 25.93
C CYS A 41 -7.25 -9.12 25.99
N LEU A 42 -7.92 -10.21 25.60
CA LEU A 42 -9.37 -10.33 25.70
C LEU A 42 -9.71 -10.95 27.05
N ALA A 43 -10.38 -10.20 27.93
CA ALA A 43 -10.70 -10.65 29.29
C ALA A 43 -11.74 -11.78 29.34
N HIS A 44 -12.65 -11.84 28.37
CA HIS A 44 -13.71 -12.84 28.33
C HIS A 44 -14.02 -13.23 26.88
N MET A 45 -13.91 -14.52 26.55
CA MET A 45 -14.34 -15.07 25.27
C MET A 45 -15.44 -16.08 25.50
N ALA A 46 -16.36 -16.23 24.54
CA ALA A 46 -17.46 -17.20 24.63
C ALA A 46 -17.01 -18.65 24.90
N VAL A 47 -15.75 -18.97 24.60
CA VAL A 47 -15.15 -20.31 24.75
C VAL A 47 -14.15 -20.38 25.92
N ASN A 48 -13.68 -19.26 26.45
CA ASN A 48 -12.66 -19.25 27.51
C ASN A 48 -12.84 -18.06 28.47
N THR A 49 -12.99 -18.37 29.76
CA THR A 49 -13.20 -17.41 30.86
C THR A 49 -11.90 -16.89 31.47
N PHE A 50 -10.75 -17.49 31.14
CA PHE A 50 -9.44 -17.12 31.71
C PHE A 50 -8.68 -16.04 30.91
N GLY A 51 -9.37 -15.42 29.95
CA GLY A 51 -8.79 -14.46 29.03
C GLY A 51 -7.87 -15.10 27.99
N CYS A 52 -7.59 -14.37 26.91
CA CYS A 52 -6.74 -14.82 25.81
C CYS A 52 -5.93 -13.65 25.26
N LEU A 53 -4.63 -13.87 25.02
CA LEU A 53 -3.80 -12.94 24.26
C LEU A 53 -3.93 -13.29 22.78
N VAL A 54 -4.42 -12.34 21.99
CA VAL A 54 -4.60 -12.49 20.54
C VAL A 54 -3.67 -11.51 19.83
N GLN A 55 -2.94 -12.01 18.85
CA GLN A 55 -2.19 -11.18 17.91
C GLN A 55 -2.98 -11.05 16.60
N CYS A 56 -3.04 -9.83 16.07
CA CYS A 56 -3.70 -9.55 14.80
C CYS A 56 -2.68 -9.06 13.77
N ALA A 57 -2.83 -9.54 12.54
CA ALA A 57 -2.04 -9.09 11.41
C ALA A 57 -2.94 -8.87 10.19
N VAL A 58 -2.70 -7.79 9.46
CA VAL A 58 -3.33 -7.54 8.16
C VAL A 58 -2.35 -7.89 7.06
N ILE A 59 -2.70 -8.86 6.21
CA ILE A 59 -1.81 -9.36 5.17
C ILE A 59 -2.19 -8.73 3.83
N PRO A 60 -3.14 -9.22 3.02
CA PRO A 60 -3.34 -8.64 1.70
C PRO A 60 -4.07 -7.30 1.75
N LEU A 61 -3.46 -6.27 1.18
CA LEU A 61 -4.16 -5.10 0.68
C LEU A 61 -4.77 -5.44 -0.67
N VAL A 62 -6.10 -5.60 -0.71
CA VAL A 62 -6.84 -5.89 -1.95
C VAL A 62 -7.60 -4.66 -2.39
N CYS A 63 -7.18 -4.04 -3.49
CA CYS A 63 -7.88 -2.88 -4.03
C CYS A 63 -7.65 -2.75 -5.55
N ASN A 64 -8.37 -1.82 -6.18
CA ASN A 64 -8.15 -1.51 -7.59
C ASN A 64 -6.79 -0.80 -7.77
N LEU A 65 -6.38 -0.60 -9.02
CA LEU A 65 -5.04 -0.10 -9.35
C LEU A 65 -4.78 1.29 -8.75
N LEU A 66 -5.71 2.23 -8.93
CA LEU A 66 -5.56 3.60 -8.45
C LEU A 66 -5.54 3.69 -6.92
N ALA A 67 -6.42 2.94 -6.26
CA ALA A 67 -6.43 2.84 -4.81
C ALA A 67 -5.14 2.20 -4.31
N THR A 68 -4.58 1.22 -5.02
CA THR A 68 -3.29 0.60 -4.70
C THR A 68 -2.19 1.64 -4.68
N CYS A 69 -2.10 2.48 -5.72
CA CYS A 69 -1.11 3.56 -5.78
C CYS A 69 -1.16 4.45 -4.53
N LYS A 70 -2.37 4.89 -4.17
CA LYS A 70 -2.59 5.80 -3.04
C LYS A 70 -2.35 5.15 -1.68
N THR A 71 -2.81 3.90 -1.51
CA THR A 71 -2.80 3.20 -0.22
C THR A 71 -1.46 2.53 0.07
N ALA A 72 -0.79 1.95 -0.94
CA ALA A 72 0.50 1.29 -0.78
C ALA A 72 1.70 2.20 -1.05
N GLY A 73 1.48 3.44 -1.51
CA GLY A 73 2.54 4.43 -1.72
C GLY A 73 3.29 4.26 -3.03
N PHE A 74 2.62 3.82 -4.09
CA PHE A 74 3.18 3.71 -5.43
C PHE A 74 2.71 4.86 -6.33
N SER A 75 3.51 5.20 -7.34
CA SER A 75 3.12 6.22 -8.31
C SER A 75 2.01 5.75 -9.24
N GLY A 76 1.09 6.66 -9.55
CA GLY A 76 0.12 6.48 -10.62
C GLY A 76 0.81 6.21 -11.96
N LEU A 77 0.33 5.18 -12.65
CA LEU A 77 0.93 4.68 -13.88
C LEU A 77 0.62 5.66 -15.03
N GLY A 78 1.63 6.01 -15.83
CA GLY A 78 1.45 6.85 -17.02
C GLY A 78 1.56 8.37 -16.83
N THR A 79 2.03 8.88 -15.68
CA THR A 79 2.50 10.27 -15.62
C THR A 79 3.84 10.38 -16.37
N SER A 80 3.93 11.33 -17.30
CA SER A 80 5.05 11.53 -18.23
C SER A 80 6.44 11.38 -17.57
N GLY A 81 7.10 10.24 -17.83
CA GLY A 81 8.42 9.88 -17.29
C GLY A 81 8.42 8.82 -16.18
N GLY A 82 7.26 8.37 -15.69
CA GLY A 82 7.11 7.44 -14.58
C GLY A 82 7.11 5.95 -14.95
N LYS A 83 7.30 5.10 -13.92
CA LYS A 83 7.32 3.64 -14.00
C LYS A 83 6.04 3.08 -14.63
N PHE A 84 6.17 2.03 -15.44
CA PHE A 84 5.04 1.36 -16.11
C PHE A 84 4.45 0.20 -15.28
N CYS A 85 5.16 -0.22 -14.22
CA CYS A 85 4.74 -1.26 -13.31
C CYS A 85 4.81 -0.75 -11.87
N LEU A 86 3.86 -1.14 -11.03
CA LEU A 86 3.89 -0.86 -9.59
C LEU A 86 5.02 -1.60 -8.87
N PHE A 87 5.36 -2.78 -9.35
CA PHE A 87 6.28 -3.70 -8.69
C PHE A 87 7.69 -3.66 -9.29
N CYS A 88 7.81 -3.29 -10.57
CA CYS A 88 9.07 -3.32 -11.30
C CYS A 88 9.67 -1.91 -11.44
N LEU A 89 11.01 -1.84 -11.45
CA LEU A 89 11.80 -0.63 -11.71
C LEU A 89 11.75 -0.14 -13.17
N GLN A 90 10.94 -0.74 -14.03
CA GLN A 90 10.98 -0.50 -15.47
C GLN A 90 10.36 0.85 -15.83
N ASP A 91 11.15 1.68 -16.51
CA ASP A 91 10.71 2.97 -17.02
C ASP A 91 9.77 2.79 -18.21
N GLY A 92 8.79 3.69 -18.36
CA GLY A 92 7.81 3.66 -19.45
C GLY A 92 8.38 3.83 -20.86
N THR A 93 9.70 3.90 -21.04
CA THR A 93 10.36 3.91 -22.35
C THR A 93 10.55 2.52 -22.94
N ASP A 94 10.55 1.46 -22.11
CA ASP A 94 10.78 0.07 -22.54
C ASP A 94 9.52 -0.80 -22.35
N ILE A 95 8.37 -0.30 -22.81
CA ILE A 95 7.04 -0.99 -22.70
C ILE A 95 7.05 -2.35 -23.44
N ARG A 96 7.99 -2.57 -24.37
CA ARG A 96 8.04 -3.79 -25.19
C ARG A 96 8.75 -4.95 -24.51
N ASN A 97 9.51 -4.70 -23.44
CA ASN A 97 10.20 -5.76 -22.72
C ASN A 97 9.28 -6.34 -21.64
N THR A 98 8.50 -7.36 -22.01
CA THR A 98 7.59 -8.10 -21.12
C THR A 98 8.30 -9.20 -20.33
N ASN A 99 9.64 -9.24 -20.35
CA ASN A 99 10.39 -10.27 -19.66
C ASN A 99 10.51 -9.94 -18.16
N ILE A 100 9.51 -10.40 -17.41
CA ILE A 100 9.39 -10.27 -15.94
C ILE A 100 10.65 -10.77 -15.21
N SER A 101 11.37 -11.76 -15.78
CA SER A 101 12.61 -12.26 -15.17
C SER A 101 13.81 -11.32 -15.30
N SER A 102 13.75 -10.37 -16.24
CA SER A 102 14.77 -9.33 -16.44
C SER A 102 14.46 -8.01 -15.73
N SER A 103 13.20 -7.80 -15.35
CA SER A 103 12.76 -6.61 -14.63
C SER A 103 13.19 -6.70 -13.18
N GLN A 104 14.10 -5.82 -12.75
CA GLN A 104 14.44 -5.71 -11.34
C GLN A 104 13.22 -5.17 -10.58
N CYS A 105 12.72 -5.94 -9.63
CA CYS A 105 11.73 -5.46 -8.66
C CYS A 105 12.47 -4.80 -7.49
N HIS A 106 11.85 -3.79 -6.89
CA HIS A 106 12.36 -3.27 -5.62
C HIS A 106 12.39 -4.37 -4.57
N THR A 107 13.42 -4.38 -3.74
CA THR A 107 13.39 -5.12 -2.48
C THR A 107 12.58 -4.35 -1.44
N TRP A 108 12.09 -5.06 -0.42
CA TRP A 108 11.41 -4.46 0.74
C TRP A 108 12.25 -3.34 1.38
N GLN A 109 13.55 -3.57 1.54
CA GLN A 109 14.46 -2.64 2.21
C GLN A 109 14.69 -1.37 1.38
N GLU A 110 14.82 -1.50 0.06
CA GLU A 110 14.90 -0.36 -0.84
C GLU A 110 13.62 0.46 -0.84
N HIS A 111 12.46 -0.21 -0.89
CA HIS A 111 11.17 0.47 -0.84
C HIS A 111 11.02 1.28 0.45
N LEU A 112 11.32 0.69 1.61
CA LEU A 112 11.32 1.38 2.89
C LEU A 112 12.26 2.58 2.89
N THR A 113 13.49 2.40 2.41
CA THR A 113 14.51 3.48 2.40
C THR A 113 14.03 4.66 1.56
N ILE A 114 13.51 4.40 0.35
CA ILE A 114 13.00 5.44 -0.54
C ILE A 114 11.77 6.12 0.06
N ALA A 115 10.85 5.35 0.65
CA ALA A 115 9.66 5.89 1.31
C ALA A 115 10.02 6.80 2.49
N MET A 116 10.99 6.41 3.32
CA MET A 116 11.50 7.23 4.43
C MET A 116 12.20 8.49 3.91
N MET A 117 13.03 8.37 2.87
CA MET A 117 13.65 9.54 2.21
C MET A 117 12.60 10.50 1.66
N TRP A 118 11.51 9.99 1.09
CA TRP A 118 10.39 10.82 0.62
C TRP A 118 9.70 11.51 1.79
N ARG A 119 9.40 10.80 2.88
CA ARG A 119 8.73 11.37 4.07
C ARG A 119 9.56 12.45 4.77
N ASP A 120 10.87 12.22 4.87
CA ASP A 120 11.79 13.05 5.64
C ASP A 120 12.36 14.21 4.81
N ALA A 121 11.94 14.36 3.54
CA ALA A 121 12.41 15.44 2.69
C ALA A 121 11.80 16.80 3.10
N GLU A 122 12.62 17.85 3.08
CA GLU A 122 12.25 19.15 3.66
C GLU A 122 11.40 20.05 2.73
N SER A 123 11.18 19.64 1.48
CA SER A 123 10.47 20.48 0.49
C SER A 123 9.61 19.66 -0.46
N GLU A 124 8.51 20.24 -0.92
CA GLU A 124 7.66 19.67 -1.97
C GLU A 124 8.45 19.40 -3.26
N GLY A 125 9.43 20.24 -3.57
CA GLY A 125 10.33 20.03 -4.71
C GLY A 125 11.19 18.76 -4.55
N ALA A 126 11.63 18.44 -3.33
CA ALA A 126 12.34 17.20 -3.04
C ALA A 126 11.41 15.99 -3.06
N HIS A 127 10.20 16.09 -2.49
CA HIS A 127 9.16 15.05 -2.60
C HIS A 127 8.89 14.69 -4.06
N ASN A 128 8.65 15.70 -4.90
CA ASN A 128 8.36 15.49 -6.31
C ASN A 128 9.55 14.87 -7.05
N LYS A 129 10.79 15.27 -6.76
CA LYS A 129 11.98 14.64 -7.37
C LYS A 129 12.09 13.15 -7.02
N ILE A 130 11.95 12.81 -5.75
CA ILE A 130 12.02 11.43 -5.28
C ILE A 130 10.86 10.62 -5.88
N TYR A 131 9.65 11.17 -5.86
CA TYR A 131 8.47 10.53 -6.41
C TYR A 131 8.57 10.33 -7.93
N THR A 132 9.07 11.30 -8.70
CA THR A 132 9.29 11.14 -10.14
C THR A 132 10.40 10.14 -10.46
N GLN A 133 11.48 10.12 -9.65
CA GLN A 133 12.61 9.23 -9.88
C GLN A 133 12.30 7.77 -9.54
N PHE A 134 11.67 7.53 -8.40
CA PHE A 134 11.48 6.17 -7.86
C PHE A 134 10.04 5.67 -7.96
N GLY A 135 9.06 6.55 -8.12
CA GLY A 135 7.65 6.17 -8.13
C GLY A 135 7.12 5.71 -6.78
N ILE A 136 7.73 6.14 -5.67
CA ILE A 136 7.42 5.69 -4.31
C ILE A 136 7.18 6.90 -3.40
N CYS A 137 6.16 6.80 -2.55
CA CYS A 137 5.86 7.72 -1.46
C CYS A 137 5.52 6.95 -0.16
N CYS A 138 5.50 7.64 0.98
CA CYS A 138 5.37 7.00 2.29
C CYS A 138 3.91 6.64 2.66
N SER A 139 3.54 5.36 2.58
CA SER A 139 2.26 4.88 3.12
C SER A 139 2.28 4.69 4.64
N GLU A 140 1.16 4.96 5.32
CA GLU A 140 0.96 4.60 6.72
C GLU A 140 1.14 3.10 6.98
N LEU A 141 0.83 2.24 6.01
CA LEU A 141 0.97 0.78 6.15
C LEU A 141 2.42 0.34 6.41
N LEU A 142 3.41 1.15 6.02
CA LEU A 142 4.83 0.88 6.29
C LEU A 142 5.20 0.94 7.78
N GLN A 143 4.33 1.46 8.64
CA GLN A 143 4.53 1.41 10.09
C GLN A 143 4.26 0.02 10.68
N LEU A 144 3.58 -0.86 9.93
CA LEU A 144 3.36 -2.24 10.35
C LEU A 144 4.67 -3.03 10.17
N PRO A 145 5.25 -3.59 11.24
CA PRO A 145 6.60 -4.17 11.20
C PRO A 145 6.71 -5.44 10.33
N TYR A 146 5.57 -6.06 10.04
CA TYR A 146 5.46 -7.28 9.24
C TYR A 146 5.02 -7.01 7.80
N TRP A 147 4.57 -5.80 7.46
CA TRP A 147 3.89 -5.55 6.19
C TRP A 147 4.87 -5.28 5.06
N ASN A 148 4.75 -6.02 3.95
CA ASN A 148 5.60 -5.84 2.77
C ASN A 148 4.75 -5.45 1.53
N PRO A 149 4.81 -4.21 1.01
CA PRO A 149 4.01 -3.72 -0.11
C PRO A 149 4.23 -4.51 -1.39
N ILE A 150 5.40 -5.15 -1.57
CA ILE A 150 5.70 -5.91 -2.79
C ILE A 150 5.02 -7.29 -2.74
N GLN A 151 4.89 -7.88 -1.55
CA GLN A 151 4.31 -9.22 -1.38
C GLN A 151 2.84 -9.19 -1.00
N PHE A 152 2.39 -8.14 -0.33
CA PHE A 152 1.08 -8.05 0.30
C PHE A 152 0.12 -7.11 -0.41
N THR A 153 0.55 -6.46 -1.49
CA THR A 153 -0.34 -5.70 -2.37
C THR A 153 -0.90 -6.61 -3.45
N VAL A 154 -2.22 -6.77 -3.48
CA VAL A 154 -2.93 -7.55 -4.49
C VAL A 154 -3.84 -6.62 -5.28
N VAL A 155 -3.47 -6.40 -6.54
CA VAL A 155 -4.26 -5.59 -7.46
C VAL A 155 -5.45 -6.40 -7.96
N ASN A 156 -6.68 -5.93 -7.69
CA ASN A 156 -7.89 -6.66 -8.06
C ASN A 156 -8.14 -6.62 -9.58
N CYS A 157 -7.75 -7.69 -10.27
CA CYS A 157 -7.89 -7.82 -11.72
C CYS A 157 -9.33 -7.71 -12.22
N MET A 158 -10.32 -8.18 -11.47
CA MET A 158 -11.71 -8.16 -11.95
C MET A 158 -12.20 -6.73 -12.14
N HIS A 159 -12.00 -5.87 -11.13
CA HIS A 159 -12.43 -4.48 -11.23
C HIS A 159 -11.63 -3.72 -12.30
N ASN A 160 -10.31 -3.90 -12.33
CA ASN A 160 -9.45 -3.17 -13.27
C ASN A 160 -9.69 -3.59 -14.72
N PHE A 161 -10.09 -4.83 -14.98
CA PHE A 161 -10.45 -5.28 -16.32
C PHE A 161 -11.72 -4.59 -16.82
N PHE A 162 -12.79 -4.59 -16.00
CA PHE A 162 -14.07 -3.97 -16.38
C PHE A 162 -14.02 -2.45 -16.39
N ALA A 163 -13.18 -1.82 -15.57
CA ALA A 163 -12.96 -0.38 -15.56
C ALA A 163 -12.08 0.11 -16.74
N GLY A 164 -11.46 -0.80 -17.50
CA GLY A 164 -10.53 -0.45 -18.57
C GLY A 164 -9.15 -0.03 -18.09
N ASP A 165 -8.90 -0.04 -16.78
CA ASP A 165 -7.62 0.30 -16.17
C ASP A 165 -6.49 -0.62 -16.63
N LEU A 166 -6.80 -1.88 -17.00
CA LEU A 166 -5.81 -2.83 -17.52
C LEU A 166 -5.45 -2.64 -19.00
N GLN A 167 -6.18 -1.82 -19.77
CA GLN A 167 -5.95 -1.70 -21.23
C GLN A 167 -4.58 -1.13 -21.59
N HIS A 168 -3.95 -0.43 -20.64
CA HIS A 168 -2.61 0.15 -20.76
C HIS A 168 -1.58 -0.57 -19.88
N HIS A 169 -1.94 -1.71 -19.29
CA HIS A 169 -1.08 -2.53 -18.45
C HIS A 169 -0.81 -3.89 -19.09
N CYS A 170 0.31 -3.96 -19.82
CA CYS A 170 1.14 -5.15 -20.08
C CYS A 170 2.31 -4.72 -20.98
#